data_AF-A0A6P0RNP7-F1
#
_entry.id   AF-A0A6P0RNP7-F1
#
_cell.length_a   1.000
_cell.length_b   1.000
_cell.length_c   1.000
_cell.angle_alpha   90.00
_cell.angle_beta   90.00
_cell.angle_gamma   90.00
#
_symmetry.space_group_name_H-M   'P 1'
#
loop_
_entity.id
_entity.type
_entity.pdbx_description
1 polymer ?
#
loop_
_entity_poly.entity_id
_entity_poly.type
_entity_poly.pdbx_seq_one_letter_code
_entity_poly.pdbx_strand_id
1 'polypeptide(L)'
;QFRVNALLSLSSLRSNLEGSSELEEQDRELIMRLSPLLLEKLEAATQLGREEGREVGREEATRMERTAVIESLLKYRFNSVDDELREIIQPMLSLSPEEFTPLLFQLSREELLARFNNGD
;
A
#
# COMPACT_ATOMS: atom_id res chain seq x y z
N GLN A 1 -13.46 4.88 2.51
CA GLN A 1 -13.34 6.33 2.80
C GLN A 1 -14.59 6.94 3.45
N PHE A 2 -15.80 6.75 2.90
CA PHE A 2 -17.04 7.37 3.41
C PHE A 2 -17.29 7.22 4.92
N ARG A 3 -17.08 6.02 5.48
CA ARG A 3 -17.29 5.74 6.92
C ARG A 3 -16.38 6.55 7.85
N VAL A 4 -15.11 6.70 7.50
CA VAL A 4 -14.14 7.46 8.32
C VAL A 4 -14.50 8.94 8.31
N ASN A 5 -14.86 9.48 7.15
CA ASN A 5 -15.27 10.89 7.02
C ASN A 5 -16.53 11.21 7.83
N ALA A 6 -17.49 10.27 7.90
CA ALA A 6 -18.68 10.41 8.73
C ALA A 6 -18.35 10.42 10.23
N LEU A 7 -17.46 9.53 10.69
CA LEU A 7 -17.00 9.51 12.09
C LEU A 7 -16.24 10.79 12.47
N LEU A 8 -15.41 11.32 11.57
CA LEU A 8 -14.71 12.59 11.78
C LEU A 8 -15.69 13.76 11.88
N SER A 9 -16.71 13.79 11.03
CA SER A 9 -17.76 14.82 11.06
C SER A 9 -18.56 14.78 12.38
N LEU A 10 -18.89 13.57 12.87
CA LEU A 10 -19.53 13.38 14.17
C LEU A 10 -18.62 13.79 15.33
N SER A 11 -17.31 13.52 15.24
CA SER A 11 -16.32 13.96 16.23
C SER A 11 -16.22 15.49 16.29
N SER A 12 -16.18 16.16 15.13
CA SER A 12 -16.20 17.63 15.05
C SER A 12 -17.48 18.23 15.62
N LEU A 13 -18.64 17.63 15.31
CA LEU A 13 -19.92 18.04 15.89
C LEU A 13 -19.90 17.93 17.42
N ARG A 14 -19.42 16.80 17.96
CA ARG A 14 -19.26 16.61 19.41
C ARG A 14 -18.41 17.71 20.02
N SER A 15 -17.23 17.98 19.47
CA SER A 15 -16.33 19.02 20.00
C SER A 15 -16.94 20.43 19.96
N ASN A 16 -17.78 20.72 18.95
CA ASN A 16 -18.51 21.98 18.90
C ASN A 16 -19.60 22.07 19.97
N LEU A 17 -20.31 20.97 20.23
CA LEU A 17 -21.32 20.90 21.28
C LEU A 17 -20.67 21.01 22.66
N GLU A 18 -19.58 20.28 22.92
CA GLU A 18 -18.82 20.35 24.18
C GLU A 18 -18.29 21.77 24.49
N GLY A 19 -17.97 22.56 23.46
CA GLY A 19 -17.52 23.95 23.61
C GLY A 19 -18.63 24.98 23.81
N SER A 20 -19.91 24.58 23.70
CA SER A 20 -21.05 25.49 23.82
C SER A 20 -21.47 25.64 25.28
N SER A 21 -21.57 26.89 25.76
CA SER A 21 -21.89 27.19 27.17
C SER A 21 -23.37 26.96 27.53
N GLU A 22 -24.26 26.93 26.53
CA GLU A 22 -25.70 26.67 26.67
C GLU A 22 -26.08 25.38 25.95
N LEU A 23 -25.63 24.24 26.47
CA LEU A 23 -26.09 22.94 25.97
C LEU A 23 -27.53 22.68 26.43
N GLU A 24 -28.40 22.27 25.53
CA GLU A 24 -29.71 21.74 25.88
C GLU A 24 -29.58 20.35 26.54
N GLU A 25 -30.59 19.93 27.30
CA GLU A 25 -30.56 18.63 27.98
C GLU A 25 -30.52 17.46 26.98
N GLN A 26 -31.15 17.64 25.82
CA GLN A 26 -31.12 16.67 24.73
C GLN A 26 -29.72 16.50 24.15
N ASP A 27 -28.96 17.60 24.01
CA ASP A 27 -27.58 17.56 23.52
C ASP A 27 -26.64 16.89 24.53
N ARG A 28 -26.82 17.16 25.83
CA ARG A 28 -26.07 16.47 26.90
C ARG A 28 -26.32 14.97 26.89
N GLU A 29 -27.58 14.55 26.80
CA GLU A 29 -27.95 13.14 26.75
C GLU A 29 -27.41 12.45 25.49
N LEU A 30 -27.45 13.15 24.35
CA LEU A 30 -26.90 12.69 23.08
C LEU A 30 -25.38 12.48 23.16
N ILE A 31 -24.62 13.43 23.72
CA ILE A 31 -23.18 13.31 23.93
C ILE A 31 -22.87 12.12 24.83
N MET A 32 -23.58 11.96 25.96
CA MET A 32 -23.34 10.84 26.89
C MET A 32 -23.55 9.48 26.22
N ARG A 33 -24.56 9.34 25.36
CA ARG A 33 -24.87 8.09 24.65
C ARG A 33 -23.90 7.82 23.50
N LEU A 34 -23.52 8.85 22.75
CA LEU A 34 -22.69 8.69 21.55
C LEU A 34 -21.19 8.67 21.83
N SER A 35 -20.71 9.34 22.88
CA SER A 35 -19.27 9.50 23.14
C SER A 35 -18.52 8.17 23.26
N PRO A 36 -18.95 7.19 24.08
CA PRO A 36 -18.23 5.92 24.20
C PRO A 36 -18.21 5.15 22.87
N LEU A 37 -19.36 5.10 22.19
CA LEU A 37 -19.50 4.38 20.92
C LEU A 37 -18.71 5.03 19.79
N LEU A 38 -18.65 6.36 19.74
CA LEU A 38 -17.86 7.11 18.76
C LEU A 38 -16.37 6.90 18.97
N LEU A 39 -15.90 6.95 20.22
CA LEU A 39 -14.50 6.68 20.58
C LEU A 39 -14.09 5.26 20.18
N GLU A 40 -14.89 4.25 20.55
CA GLU A 40 -14.65 2.86 20.16
C GLU A 40 -14.56 2.70 18.63
N LYS A 41 -15.48 3.31 17.88
CA LYS A 41 -15.47 3.25 16.41
C LYS A 41 -14.26 3.94 15.80
N LEU A 42 -13.80 5.06 16.36
CA LEU A 42 -12.61 5.76 15.90
C LEU A 42 -11.34 4.96 16.19
N GLU A 43 -11.23 4.35 17.37
CA GLU A 43 -10.13 3.46 17.72
C GLU A 43 -10.06 2.27 16.77
N ALA A 44 -11.19 1.58 16.55
CA ALA A 44 -11.27 0.46 15.62
C ALA A 44 -10.91 0.87 14.18
N ALA A 45 -11.41 2.03 13.71
CA ALA A 45 -11.05 2.54 12.39
C ALA A 45 -9.55 2.89 12.28
N THR A 46 -8.96 3.41 13.34
CA THR A 46 -7.53 3.73 13.39
C THR A 46 -6.67 2.46 13.40
N GLN A 47 -7.07 1.44 14.16
CA GLN A 47 -6.39 0.14 14.18
C GLN A 47 -6.43 -0.52 12.80
N LEU A 48 -7.62 -0.58 12.18
CA LEU A 48 -7.78 -1.11 10.83
C LEU A 48 -6.90 -0.37 9.81
N GLY A 49 -6.88 0.97 9.85
CA GLY A 49 -6.04 1.76 8.94
C GLY A 49 -4.54 1.52 9.14
N ARG A 50 -4.09 1.24 10.38
CA ARG A 50 -2.70 0.86 10.65
C ARG A 50 -2.38 -0.53 10.10
N GLU A 51 -3.30 -1.48 10.23
CA GLU A 51 -3.13 -2.83 9.68
C GLU A 51 -3.08 -2.82 8.15
N GLU A 52 -4.05 -2.15 7.50
CA GLU A 52 -4.07 -1.96 6.05
C GLU A 52 -2.78 -1.29 5.56
N GLY A 53 -2.36 -0.21 6.22
CA GLY A 53 -1.11 0.48 5.88
C GLY A 53 0.13 -0.39 6.06
N ARG A 54 0.15 -1.25 7.08
CA ARG A 54 1.27 -2.19 7.31
C ARG A 54 1.34 -3.25 6.22
N GLU A 55 0.22 -3.80 5.79
CA GLU A 55 0.17 -4.79 4.71
C GLU A 55 0.58 -4.17 3.37
N VAL A 56 0.00 -3.03 2.98
CA VAL A 56 0.39 -2.31 1.75
C VAL A 56 1.87 -1.96 1.77
N GLY A 57 2.38 -1.44 2.88
CA GLY A 57 3.80 -1.11 3.01
C GLY A 57 4.72 -2.34 2.91
N ARG A 58 4.26 -3.51 3.40
CA ARG A 58 5.02 -4.77 3.29
C ARG A 58 5.05 -5.27 1.85
N GLU A 59 3.92 -5.22 1.15
CA GLU A 59 3.84 -5.59 -0.27
C GLU A 59 4.72 -4.68 -1.13
N GLU A 60 4.65 -3.36 -0.91
CA GLU A 60 5.47 -2.40 -1.63
C GLU A 60 6.96 -2.59 -1.38
N ALA A 61 7.36 -2.78 -0.10
CA ALA A 61 8.75 -3.07 0.26
C ALA A 61 9.25 -4.36 -0.42
N THR A 62 8.43 -5.42 -0.42
CA THR A 62 8.75 -6.69 -1.08
C THR A 62 8.93 -6.48 -2.60
N ARG A 63 8.06 -5.70 -3.23
CA ARG A 63 8.16 -5.39 -4.67
C ARG A 63 9.44 -4.61 -4.97
N MET A 64 9.75 -3.60 -4.17
CA MET A 64 10.97 -2.79 -4.33
C MET A 64 12.23 -3.64 -4.18
N GLU A 65 12.28 -4.51 -3.17
CA GLU A 65 13.40 -5.42 -2.96
C GLU A 65 13.58 -6.37 -4.15
N ARG A 66 12.49 -7.00 -4.62
CA ARG A 66 12.53 -7.87 -5.80
C ARG A 66 12.99 -7.13 -7.06
N THR A 67 12.56 -5.88 -7.23
CA THR A 67 13.00 -5.02 -8.35
C THR A 67 14.51 -4.81 -8.28
N ALA A 68 15.03 -4.42 -7.11
CA ALA A 68 16.46 -4.18 -6.90
C ALA A 68 17.31 -5.44 -7.11
N VAL A 69 16.79 -6.61 -6.71
CA VAL A 69 17.46 -7.91 -6.94
C VAL A 69 17.56 -8.22 -8.42
N ILE A 70 16.45 -8.11 -9.18
CA ILE A 70 16.46 -8.35 -10.63
C ILE A 70 17.39 -7.38 -11.33
N GLU A 71 17.32 -6.08 -11.01
CA GLU A 71 18.21 -5.06 -11.58
C GLU A 71 19.69 -5.37 -11.31
N SER A 72 20.01 -5.79 -10.08
CA SER A 72 21.38 -6.15 -9.69
C SER A 72 21.89 -7.37 -10.46
N LEU A 73 21.05 -8.39 -10.66
CA LEU A 73 21.40 -9.58 -11.42
C LEU A 73 21.60 -9.26 -12.91
N LEU A 74 20.72 -8.44 -13.51
CA LEU A 74 20.87 -7.95 -14.88
C LEU A 74 22.19 -7.18 -15.04
N LYS A 75 22.49 -6.27 -14.11
CA LYS A 75 23.74 -5.50 -14.11
C LYS A 75 24.97 -6.42 -14.02
N TYR A 76 24.92 -7.43 -13.15
CA TYR A 76 26.02 -8.39 -13.02
C TYR A 76 26.19 -9.25 -14.28
N ARG A 77 25.09 -9.66 -14.90
CA ARG A 77 25.06 -10.57 -16.05
C ARG A 77 25.45 -9.90 -17.38
N PHE A 78 25.05 -8.65 -17.56
CA PHE A 78 25.20 -7.90 -18.82
C PHE A 78 26.09 -6.66 -18.68
N ASN A 79 26.76 -6.51 -17.53
CA ASN A 79 27.70 -5.42 -17.21
C ASN A 79 27.07 -4.01 -17.11
N SER A 80 25.82 -3.83 -17.56
CA SER A 80 25.03 -2.61 -17.43
C SER A 80 23.54 -2.93 -17.57
N VAL A 81 22.69 -1.99 -17.14
CA VAL A 81 21.23 -2.04 -17.34
C VAL A 81 20.83 -0.76 -18.06
N ASP A 82 20.50 -0.92 -19.34
CA ASP A 82 19.95 0.15 -20.18
C ASP A 82 18.42 0.18 -20.08
N ASP A 83 17.79 1.12 -20.79
CA ASP A 83 16.34 1.32 -20.69
C ASP A 83 15.56 0.10 -21.21
N GLU A 84 16.04 -0.61 -22.24
CA GLU A 84 15.42 -1.86 -22.72
C GLU A 84 15.41 -2.93 -21.62
N LEU A 85 16.52 -3.10 -20.90
CA LEU A 85 16.58 -4.04 -19.78
C LEU A 85 15.76 -3.60 -18.57
N ARG A 86 15.55 -2.29 -18.37
CA ARG A 86 14.66 -1.78 -17.30
C ARG A 86 13.19 -2.07 -17.59
N GLU A 87 12.78 -1.97 -18.86
CA GLU A 87 11.40 -2.21 -19.28
C GLU A 87 10.95 -3.64 -18.96
N ILE A 88 11.85 -4.62 -19.10
CA ILE A 88 11.55 -6.03 -18.82
C ILE A 88 11.54 -6.38 -17.33
N ILE A 89 11.98 -5.49 -16.42
CA ILE A 89 11.98 -5.78 -14.98
C ILE A 89 10.56 -5.99 -14.47
N GLN A 90 9.60 -5.18 -14.91
CA GLN A 90 8.20 -5.30 -14.50
C GLN A 90 7.57 -6.66 -14.85
N PRO A 91 7.62 -7.14 -16.11
CA PRO A 91 7.10 -8.46 -16.43
C PRO A 91 7.89 -9.61 -15.76
N MET A 92 9.19 -9.42 -15.45
CA MET A 92 9.96 -10.39 -14.67
C MET A 92 9.51 -10.48 -13.20
N LEU A 93 8.98 -9.40 -12.60
CA LEU A 93 8.45 -9.44 -11.22
C LEU A 93 7.25 -10.39 -11.07
N SER A 94 6.54 -10.69 -12.15
CA SER A 94 5.44 -11.67 -12.15
C SER A 94 5.93 -13.11 -11.97
N LEU A 95 7.20 -13.39 -12.27
CA LEU A 95 7.81 -14.71 -12.16
C LEU A 95 8.42 -14.95 -10.77
N SER A 96 8.41 -16.19 -10.28
CA SER A 96 9.12 -16.56 -9.05
C SER A 96 10.65 -16.52 -9.24
N PRO A 97 11.44 -16.43 -8.15
CA PRO A 97 12.90 -16.56 -8.21
C PRO A 97 13.37 -17.79 -8.99
N GLU A 98 12.70 -18.92 -8.82
CA GLU A 98 13.01 -20.20 -9.48
C GLU A 98 12.71 -20.15 -10.98
N GLU A 99 11.81 -19.27 -11.41
CA GLU A 99 11.44 -19.10 -12.82
C GLU A 99 12.34 -18.10 -13.53
N PHE A 100 12.64 -16.93 -12.93
CA PHE A 100 13.45 -15.92 -13.62
C PHE A 100 14.96 -16.14 -13.48
N THR A 101 15.43 -16.80 -12.42
CA THR A 101 16.88 -17.04 -12.20
C THR A 101 17.50 -17.86 -13.33
N PRO A 102 16.93 -19.01 -13.76
CA PRO A 102 17.46 -19.78 -14.89
C PRO A 102 17.48 -18.96 -16.17
N LEU A 103 16.47 -18.11 -16.42
CA LEU A 103 16.40 -17.28 -17.62
C LEU A 103 17.57 -16.30 -17.70
N LEU A 104 17.92 -15.67 -16.59
CA LEU A 104 19.06 -14.75 -16.51
C LEU A 104 20.41 -15.46 -16.77
N PHE A 105 20.55 -16.72 -16.33
CA PHE A 105 21.78 -17.48 -16.53
C PHE A 105 21.88 -18.14 -17.91
N GLN A 106 20.75 -18.58 -18.48
CA GLN A 106 20.70 -19.36 -19.71
C GLN A 106 20.55 -18.50 -20.96
N LEU A 107 19.78 -17.40 -20.89
CA LEU A 107 19.51 -16.56 -22.04
C LEU A 107 20.61 -15.51 -22.24
N SER A 108 20.84 -15.17 -23.50
CA SER A 108 21.53 -13.94 -23.89
C SER A 108 20.64 -12.71 -23.62
N ARG A 109 21.23 -11.52 -23.74
CA ARG A 109 20.51 -10.25 -23.57
C ARG A 109 19.35 -10.15 -24.56
N GLU A 110 19.62 -10.46 -25.82
CA GLU A 110 18.68 -10.35 -26.93
C GLU A 110 17.54 -11.35 -26.79
N GLU A 111 17.82 -12.58 -26.38
CA GLU A 111 16.79 -13.60 -26.13
C GLU A 111 15.92 -13.24 -24.93
N LEU A 112 16.51 -12.65 -23.88
CA LEU A 112 15.77 -12.19 -22.71
C LEU A 112 14.82 -11.05 -23.08
N LEU A 113 15.31 -10.04 -23.80
CA LEU A 113 14.50 -8.94 -24.31
C LEU A 113 13.39 -9.45 -25.24
N ALA A 114 13.72 -10.33 -26.18
CA ALA A 114 12.74 -10.90 -27.10
C ALA A 114 11.63 -11.67 -26.38
N ARG A 115 11.93 -12.30 -25.25
CA ARG A 115 10.94 -13.03 -24.45
C ARG A 115 9.97 -12.10 -23.70
N PHE A 116 10.48 -11.00 -23.14
CA PHE A 116 9.69 -10.11 -22.28
C PHE A 116 9.10 -8.89 -22.99
N ASN A 117 9.68 -8.47 -24.12
CA ASN A 117 9.13 -7.39 -24.97
C ASN A 117 8.08 -7.89 -25.98
N ASN A 118 8.05 -9.19 -26.29
CA ASN A 118 7.05 -9.77 -27.22
C ASN A 118 5.93 -10.54 -26.49
N GLY A 119 5.63 -10.20 -25.23
CA GLY A 119 4.53 -10.83 -24.50
C GLY A 119 3.17 -10.21 -24.83
N ASP A 120 2.31 -10.98 -25.52
CA ASP A 120 0.85 -10.94 -25.35
C ASP A 120 0.46 -11.18 -23.88
#